data_AF-D8KCD3-F1
#
_entry.id   AF-D8KCD3-F1
#
_cell.length_a   1.000
_cell.length_b   1.000
_cell.length_c   1.000
_cell.angle_alpha   90.00
_cell.angle_beta   90.00
_cell.angle_gamma   90.00
#
_symmetry.space_group_name_H-M   'P 1'
#
loop_
_entity.id
_entity.type
_entity.pdbx_description
1 polymer ?
#
loop_
_entity_poly.entity_id
_entity_poly.type
_entity_poly.pdbx_seq_one_letter_code
_entity_poly.pdbx_strand_id
1 'polypeptide(L)'
;MEVLIQGEGEVVIRLIDRSGNALSERKIRLSGSKTIQGKTELPLWLKTRDGQSSIAPVIVRAEESQKVQFEGEEAKTFTKKRCQDIGCSSTLIDDVLRGCVAPVQGEGVVAAKSEPVHRRSWWERWLRSEKKSS
;
A
#
# COMPACT_ATOMS: atom_id res chain seq x y z
N MET A 1 -1.26 -1.75 7.68
CA MET A 1 0.20 -1.63 7.57
C MET A 1 0.55 -0.23 7.08
N GLU A 2 1.42 0.47 7.77
CA GLU A 2 1.85 1.82 7.39
C GLU A 2 2.80 1.80 6.19
N VAL A 3 2.58 2.74 5.27
CA VAL A 3 3.46 3.02 4.13
C VAL A 3 3.86 4.49 4.16
N LEU A 4 5.16 4.72 4.13
CA LEU A 4 5.76 6.04 4.06
C LEU A 4 6.45 6.21 2.71
N ILE A 5 6.17 7.31 2.01
CA ILE A 5 6.80 7.66 0.74
C ILE A 5 7.37 9.07 0.88
N GLN A 6 8.66 9.22 0.59
CA GLN A 6 9.34 10.52 0.56
C GLN A 6 9.84 10.80 -0.86
N GLY A 7 9.59 12.01 -1.35
CA GLY A 7 9.97 12.45 -2.69
C GLY A 7 8.78 12.55 -3.65
N GLU A 8 8.86 13.52 -4.56
CA GLU A 8 7.87 13.69 -5.64
C GLU A 8 7.92 12.51 -6.62
N GLY A 9 6.79 12.18 -7.24
CA GLY A 9 6.70 11.10 -8.21
C GLY A 9 5.51 10.16 -7.99
N GLU A 10 5.46 9.10 -8.79
CA GLU A 10 4.45 8.05 -8.70
C GLU A 10 5.09 6.74 -8.22
N VAL A 11 4.52 6.17 -7.16
CA VAL A 11 4.82 4.81 -6.70
C VAL A 11 3.64 3.90 -7.03
N VAL A 12 3.94 2.76 -7.65
CA VAL A 12 2.97 1.68 -7.92
C VAL A 12 3.32 0.49 -7.04
N ILE A 13 2.39 0.16 -6.16
CA ILE A 13 2.49 -0.97 -5.24
C ILE A 13 1.49 -2.04 -5.66
N ARG A 14 1.94 -3.27 -5.90
CA ARG A 14 1.07 -4.43 -6.09
C ARG A 14 0.99 -5.24 -4.82
N LEU A 15 -0.19 -5.76 -4.53
CA LEU A 15 -0.45 -6.67 -3.42
C LEU A 15 -0.54 -8.07 -4.00
N ILE A 16 0.43 -8.93 -3.64
CA ILE A 16 0.51 -10.29 -4.16
C ILE A 16 0.14 -11.32 -3.10
N ASP A 17 -0.38 -12.47 -3.53
CA ASP A 17 -0.50 -13.66 -2.67
C ASP A 17 0.80 -14.48 -2.64
N ARG A 18 0.78 -15.60 -1.90
CA ARG A 18 1.91 -16.54 -1.77
C ARG A 18 2.34 -17.19 -3.09
N SER A 19 1.46 -17.19 -4.09
CA SER A 19 1.69 -17.78 -5.41
C SER A 19 2.21 -16.74 -6.41
N GLY A 20 2.34 -15.47 -5.99
CA GLY A 20 2.80 -14.38 -6.84
C GLY A 20 1.70 -13.74 -7.67
N ASN A 21 0.45 -14.12 -7.46
CA ASN A 21 -0.66 -13.51 -8.18
C ASN A 21 -0.89 -12.10 -7.64
N ALA A 22 -0.90 -11.11 -8.52
CA ALA A 22 -1.25 -9.74 -8.16
C ALA A 22 -2.77 -9.65 -7.96
N LEU A 23 -3.19 -9.47 -6.71
CA LEU A 23 -4.59 -9.37 -6.33
C LEU A 23 -5.10 -7.92 -6.44
N SER A 24 -4.26 -6.94 -6.12
CA SER A 24 -4.64 -5.52 -6.15
C SER A 24 -3.44 -4.65 -6.50
N GLU A 25 -3.71 -3.45 -7.04
CA GLU A 25 -2.69 -2.43 -7.31
C GLU A 25 -3.09 -1.11 -6.65
N ARG A 26 -2.10 -0.40 -6.11
CA ARG A 26 -2.25 0.94 -5.53
C ARG A 26 -1.25 1.87 -6.19
N LYS A 27 -1.76 2.90 -6.86
CA LYS A 27 -0.95 4.00 -7.40
C LYS A 27 -1.02 5.17 -6.44
N ILE A 28 0.13 5.68 -6.02
CA ILE A 28 0.24 6.80 -5.10
C ILE A 28 1.12 7.84 -5.77
N ARG A 29 0.56 9.03 -6.00
CA ARG A 29 1.27 10.15 -6.61
C ARG A 29 1.47 11.24 -5.57
N LEU A 30 2.73 11.63 -5.40
CA LEU A 30 3.11 12.80 -4.61
C LEU A 30 3.57 13.90 -5.57
N SER A 31 3.09 15.11 -5.36
CA SER A 31 3.44 16.29 -6.17
C SER A 31 3.75 17.44 -5.24
N GLY A 32 4.93 18.05 -5.40
CA GLY A 32 5.44 19.06 -4.49
C GLY A 32 6.96 19.11 -4.51
N SER A 33 7.58 19.52 -3.39
CA SER A 33 9.04 19.53 -3.28
C SER A 33 9.62 18.12 -3.20
N LYS A 34 10.93 17.99 -3.45
CA LYS A 34 11.69 16.75 -3.23
C LYS A 34 11.69 16.26 -1.78
N THR A 35 11.25 17.10 -0.85
CA THR A 35 11.13 16.79 0.59
C THR A 35 9.71 16.41 1.00
N ILE A 36 8.74 16.40 0.07
CA ILE A 36 7.36 16.00 0.38
C ILE A 36 7.33 14.57 0.91
N GLN A 37 6.46 14.36 1.89
CA GLN A 37 6.25 13.06 2.52
C GLN A 37 4.76 12.72 2.48
N GLY A 38 4.46 11.53 1.96
CA GLY A 38 3.13 10.94 1.96
C GLY A 38 3.09 9.75 2.90
N LYS A 39 1.94 9.59 3.57
CA LYS A 39 1.65 8.44 4.44
C LYS A 39 0.32 7.84 4.05
N THR A 40 0.27 6.51 3.93
CA THR A 40 -0.95 5.75 3.64
C THR A 40 -0.90 4.42 4.36
N GLU A 41 -2.02 3.70 4.34
CA GLU A 41 -2.10 2.34 4.87
C GLU A 41 -2.40 1.33 3.75
N LEU A 42 -1.84 0.13 3.90
CA LEU A 42 -2.15 -1.04 3.09
C LEU A 42 -2.61 -2.21 3.98
N PRO A 43 -3.51 -3.08 3.49
CA PRO A 43 -3.87 -4.29 4.21
C PRO A 43 -2.74 -5.34 4.14
N LEU A 44 -2.71 -6.27 5.10
CA LEU A 44 -1.83 -7.46 5.10
C LEU A 44 -2.56 -8.75 4.68
N TRP A 45 -3.87 -8.65 4.47
CA TRP A 45 -4.74 -9.70 3.96
C TRP A 45 -5.82 -9.08 3.06
N LEU A 46 -6.27 -9.83 2.06
CA LEU A 46 -7.42 -9.47 1.23
C LEU A 46 -8.47 -10.58 1.30
N LYS A 47 -9.73 -10.20 1.13
CA LYS A 47 -10.81 -11.16 0.93
C LYS A 47 -10.97 -11.39 -0.57
N THR A 48 -10.82 -12.64 -0.99
CA THR A 48 -11.01 -13.13 -2.35
C THR A 48 -12.27 -13.99 -2.40
N ARG A 49 -12.64 -14.48 -3.58
CA ARG A 49 -13.73 -15.45 -3.74
C ARG A 49 -13.43 -16.77 -3.00
N ASP A 50 -12.15 -17.11 -2.88
CA ASP A 50 -11.67 -18.36 -2.26
C ASP A 50 -11.43 -18.23 -0.74
N GLY A 51 -11.67 -17.05 -0.16
CA GLY A 51 -11.54 -16.81 1.27
C GLY A 51 -10.63 -15.64 1.61
N GLN A 52 -9.91 -15.73 2.73
CA GLN A 52 -8.95 -14.72 3.14
C GLN A 52 -7.55 -15.11 2.67
N SER A 53 -6.89 -14.24 1.92
CA SER A 53 -5.53 -14.44 1.42
C SER A 53 -4.57 -13.49 2.12
N SER A 54 -3.53 -14.02 2.75
CA SER A 54 -2.39 -13.22 3.20
C SER A 54 -1.65 -12.64 2.00
N ILE A 55 -1.20 -11.39 2.12
CA ILE A 55 -0.55 -10.68 1.02
C ILE A 55 0.80 -10.09 1.41
N ALA A 56 1.62 -9.85 0.39
CA ALA A 56 2.84 -9.05 0.47
C ALA A 56 2.72 -7.81 -0.45
N PRO A 57 3.09 -6.61 0.02
CA PRO A 57 3.20 -5.43 -0.81
C PRO A 57 4.50 -5.48 -1.62
N VAL A 58 4.45 -5.11 -2.91
CA VAL A 58 5.60 -5.11 -3.81
C VAL A 58 5.64 -3.81 -4.58
N ILE A 59 6.78 -3.12 -4.57
CA ILE A 59 6.99 -1.95 -5.43
C ILE A 59 7.36 -2.44 -6.82
N VAL A 60 6.51 -2.16 -7.80
CA VAL A 60 6.76 -2.51 -9.21
C VAL A 60 7.19 -1.30 -10.03
N ARG A 61 6.95 -0.09 -9.51
CA ARG A 61 7.43 1.17 -10.07
C ARG A 61 7.56 2.21 -8.97
N ALA A 62 8.65 2.96 -8.98
CA ALA A 62 8.87 4.15 -8.17
C ALA A 62 9.90 5.01 -8.91
N GLU A 63 9.88 6.32 -8.68
CA GLU A 63 10.96 7.19 -9.16
C GLU A 63 12.24 6.91 -8.35
N GLU A 64 13.42 7.02 -8.97
CA GLU A 64 14.71 6.72 -8.32
C GLU A 64 14.98 7.62 -7.09
N SER A 65 14.43 8.83 -7.10
CA SER A 65 14.54 9.79 -6.00
C SER A 65 13.61 9.47 -4.82
N GLN A 66 12.63 8.57 -5.01
CA GLN A 66 11.66 8.24 -3.98
C GLN A 66 12.20 7.20 -3.02
N LYS A 67 12.00 7.46 -1.72
CA LYS A 67 12.26 6.49 -0.66
C LYS A 67 10.91 5.97 -0.16
N VAL A 68 10.76 4.65 -0.17
CA VAL A 68 9.54 3.99 0.28
C VAL A 68 9.86 3.06 1.44
N GLN A 69 9.05 3.14 2.49
CA GLN A 69 9.14 2.29 3.67
C GLN A 69 7.80 1.66 3.99
N PHE A 70 7.85 0.43 4.50
CA PHE A 70 6.71 -0.31 5.03
C PHE A 70 6.97 -0.59 6.50
N GLU A 71 6.08 -0.15 7.40
CA GLU A 71 6.29 -0.25 8.86
C GLU A 71 7.64 0.33 9.35
N GLY A 72 8.10 1.41 8.70
CA GLY A 72 9.39 2.03 9.01
C GLY A 72 10.63 1.27 8.50
N GLU A 73 10.45 0.12 7.85
CA GLU A 73 11.51 -0.65 7.22
C GLU A 73 11.62 -0.34 5.72
N GLU A 74 12.83 -0.45 5.15
CA GLU A 74 13.03 -0.31 3.70
C GLU A 74 12.17 -1.33 2.93
N ALA A 75 11.50 -0.87 1.88
CA ALA A 75 10.44 -1.62 1.22
C ALA A 75 10.85 -3.00 0.72
N LYS A 76 12.02 -3.17 0.09
CA LYS A 76 12.49 -4.49 -0.38
C LYS A 76 12.76 -5.44 0.77
N THR A 77 13.35 -4.94 1.85
CA THR A 77 13.65 -5.74 3.04
C THR A 77 12.36 -6.23 3.72
N PHE A 78 11.39 -5.34 3.90
CA PHE A 78 10.06 -5.72 4.40
C PHE A 78 9.37 -6.72 3.47
N THR A 79 9.35 -6.45 2.16
CA THR A 79 8.72 -7.31 1.15
C THR A 79 9.30 -8.72 1.19
N LYS A 80 10.63 -8.84 1.27
CA LYS A 80 11.33 -10.13 1.37
C LYS A 80 10.85 -10.92 2.59
N LYS A 81 10.88 -10.30 3.78
CA LYS A 81 10.44 -10.93 5.04
C LYS A 81 8.98 -11.36 4.94
N ARG A 82 8.11 -10.46 4.46
CA ARG A 82 6.68 -10.75 4.33
C ARG A 82 6.41 -11.88 3.34
N CYS A 83 7.11 -11.94 2.22
CA CYS A 83 7.01 -13.05 1.27
C CYS A 83 7.44 -14.38 1.91
N GLN A 84 8.50 -14.39 2.72
CA GLN A 84 8.91 -15.58 3.48
C GLN A 84 7.82 -16.00 4.48
N ASP A 85 7.24 -15.05 5.21
CA ASP A 85 6.19 -15.31 6.21
C ASP A 85 4.92 -15.91 5.60
N ILE A 86 4.54 -15.49 4.39
CA ILE A 86 3.35 -16.02 3.70
C ILE A 86 3.63 -17.28 2.87
N GLY A 87 4.88 -17.74 2.83
CA GLY A 87 5.29 -18.97 2.16
C GLY A 87 5.53 -18.85 0.65
N CYS A 88 5.99 -17.70 0.16
CA CYS A 88 6.45 -17.56 -1.22
C CYS A 88 7.66 -18.48 -1.50
N SER A 89 7.78 -18.98 -2.73
CA SER A 89 9.01 -19.67 -3.16
C SER A 89 10.19 -18.69 -3.21
N SER A 90 11.42 -19.22 -3.10
CA SER A 90 12.65 -18.42 -3.25
C SER A 90 12.74 -17.74 -4.61
N THR A 91 12.39 -18.44 -5.68
CA THR A 91 12.34 -17.89 -7.04
C THR A 91 11.38 -16.71 -7.16
N LEU A 92 10.19 -16.82 -6.57
CA LEU A 92 9.20 -15.74 -6.55
C LEU A 92 9.72 -14.55 -5.75
N ILE A 93 10.38 -14.77 -4.61
CA ILE A 93 10.97 -13.69 -3.82
C ILE A 93 11.97 -12.89 -4.67
N ASP A 94 12.86 -13.56 -5.40
CA ASP A 94 13.86 -12.89 -6.24
C ASP A 94 13.20 -12.08 -7.37
N ASP A 95 12.12 -12.60 -7.97
CA ASP A 95 11.38 -11.89 -9.02
C ASP A 95 10.63 -10.68 -8.46
N VAL A 96 9.99 -10.84 -7.31
CA VAL A 96 9.30 -9.77 -6.56
C VAL A 96 10.26 -8.63 -6.19
N LEU A 97 11.46 -8.95 -5.71
CA LEU A 97 12.46 -7.94 -5.34
C LEU A 97 13.06 -7.19 -6.54
N ARG A 98 12.93 -7.78 -7.73
CA ARG A 98 13.25 -7.14 -9.02
C ARG A 98 12.07 -6.34 -9.61
N GLY A 99 10.91 -6.38 -8.97
CA GLY A 99 9.68 -5.75 -9.48
C GLY A 99 9.02 -6.54 -10.62
N CYS A 100 9.47 -7.77 -10.88
CA CYS A 100 8.96 -8.67 -11.91
C CYS A 100 7.71 -9.40 -11.39
N VAL A 101 6.60 -8.66 -11.28
CA VAL A 101 5.31 -9.21 -10.85
C VAL A 101 4.30 -9.07 -11.99
N ALA A 102 3.49 -10.11 -12.19
CA ALA A 102 2.40 -10.07 -13.17
C ALA A 102 1.45 -8.87 -12.93
N PRO A 103 0.84 -8.29 -13.97
CA PRO A 103 -0.20 -7.29 -13.78
C PRO A 103 -1.42 -7.89 -13.07
N VAL A 104 -2.22 -7.05 -12.42
CA VAL A 104 -3.50 -7.48 -11.85
C VAL A 104 -4.41 -7.95 -12.99
N GLN A 105 -4.71 -9.24 -13.05
CA GLN A 105 -5.73 -9.78 -13.94
C GLN A 105 -7.08 -9.58 -13.23
N GLY A 106 -8.01 -8.89 -13.90
CA GLY A 106 -9.27 -8.45 -13.28
C GLY A 106 -10.09 -9.59 -12.66
N GLU A 107 -10.87 -9.23 -11.63
CA GLU A 107 -12.00 -9.97 -11.00
C GLU A 107 -11.78 -10.84 -9.75
N GLY A 108 -10.60 -10.85 -9.12
CA GLY A 108 -10.38 -11.66 -7.90
C GLY A 108 -10.75 -11.01 -6.56
N VAL A 109 -10.72 -9.68 -6.46
CA VAL A 109 -10.89 -8.98 -5.16
C VAL A 109 -12.33 -8.53 -4.98
N VAL A 110 -13.04 -9.23 -4.10
CA VAL A 110 -14.31 -8.75 -3.56
C VAL A 110 -13.93 -7.69 -2.54
N ALA A 111 -14.00 -6.42 -2.96
CA ALA A 111 -13.61 -5.23 -2.21
C ALA A 111 -13.63 -5.45 -0.69
N ALA A 112 -12.46 -5.30 -0.05
CA ALA A 112 -12.47 -4.97 1.37
C ALA A 112 -13.24 -3.65 1.46
N LYS A 113 -14.48 -3.71 1.99
CA LYS A 113 -15.21 -2.50 2.34
C LYS A 113 -14.35 -1.80 3.38
N SER A 114 -13.51 -0.85 2.95
CA SER A 114 -13.12 0.24 3.81
C SER A 114 -14.44 0.95 4.12
N GLU A 115 -15.03 0.65 5.27
CA GLU A 115 -16.03 1.57 5.82
C GLU A 115 -15.36 2.95 5.80
N PRO A 116 -16.04 3.97 5.24
CA PRO A 116 -15.50 5.31 5.31
C PRO A 116 -15.44 5.64 6.80
N VAL A 117 -14.22 5.64 7.36
CA VAL A 117 -14.00 6.28 8.64
C VAL A 117 -14.39 7.72 8.39
N HIS A 118 -15.59 8.07 8.84
CA HIS A 118 -16.10 9.43 8.94
C HIS A 118 -15.23 10.14 9.98
N ARG A 119 -13.97 10.42 9.62
CA ARG A 119 -13.17 11.43 10.29
C ARG A 119 -13.84 12.75 9.93
N ARG A 120 -14.83 13.12 10.76
CA ARG A 120 -15.24 14.51 10.91
C ARG A 120 -13.96 15.32 10.98
N SER A 121 -13.81 16.19 10.01
CA SER A 121 -12.62 16.99 9.91
C SER A 121 -12.54 17.91 11.14
N TRP A 122 -11.32 18.19 11.58
CA TRP A 122 -11.10 19.08 12.72
C TRP A 122 -11.66 20.50 12.43
N TRP A 123 -11.69 20.91 11.16
CA TRP A 123 -12.24 22.20 10.72
C TRP A 123 -13.78 22.29 10.84
N GLU A 124 -14.53 21.20 10.61
CA GLU A 124 -15.98 21.18 10.85
C GLU A 124 -16.33 21.29 12.35
N ARG A 125 -15.42 20.86 13.23
CA ARG A 125 -15.59 20.96 14.69
C ARG A 125 -15.33 22.38 15.20
N TRP A 126 -14.41 23.12 14.57
CA TRP A 126 -14.13 24.52 14.88
C TRP A 126 -15.27 25.45 14.49
N LEU A 127 -15.85 25.29 13.29
CA LEU A 127 -16.98 26.11 12.81
C LEU A 127 -18.26 26.00 13.66
N ARG A 128 -18.45 24.90 14.40
CA ARG A 128 -19.57 24.76 15.35
C ARG A 128 -19.29 25.37 16.73
N SER A 129 -18.04 25.61 17.08
CA SER A 129 -17.67 26.23 18.36
C SER A 129 -17.94 27.72 18.37
N GLU A 130 -17.87 28.41 17.22
CA GLU A 130 -18.10 29.85 17.14
C GLU A 130 -19.59 30.23 17.14
N LYS A 131 -20.49 29.32 16.77
CA LYS A 131 -21.95 29.59 16.77
C LYS A 131 -22.62 29.48 18.15
N LYS A 132 -21.89 29.19 19.23
CA LYS A 132 -22.43 29.10 20.59
C LYS A 132 -22.10 30.29 21.50
N SER A 133 -21.44 31.32 20.97
CA SER A 133 -21.23 32.59 21.68
C SER A 133 -21.91 33.73 20.93
N SER A 134 -23.24 33.76 20.97
CA SER A 134 -24.07 34.95 20.79
C SER A 134 -25.37 34.76 21.54
#